data_AF-A0A821HQV3-F1
#
_entry.id   AF-A0A821HQV3-F1
#
_cell.length_a   1.000
_cell.length_b   1.000
_cell.length_c   1.000
_cell.angle_alpha   90.00
_cell.angle_beta   90.00
_cell.angle_gamma   90.00
#
_symmetry.space_group_name_H-M   'P 1'
#
loop_
_entity.id
_entity.type
_entity.pdbx_description
1 polymer ?
#
loop_
_entity_poly.entity_id
_entity_poly.type
_entity_poly.pdbx_seq_one_letter_code
_entity_poly.pdbx_strand_id
1 'polypeptide(L)' 'MAQQSFIDFIIVSDNLRRAVMDVRVKRGAELSTDHHLVVSILELSAKDPARRIKPKKTFRIRWEALANEETSQKFA' A
#
# COMPACT_ATOMS: atom_id res chain seq x y z
N MET A 1 -18.23 -18.26 -14.75
CA MET A 1 -16.96 -18.24 -14.01
C MET A 1 -16.79 -16.83 -13.46
N ALA A 2 -16.79 -16.64 -12.14
CA ALA A 2 -16.66 -15.30 -11.55
C ALA A 2 -15.22 -14.79 -11.74
N GLN A 3 -15.06 -13.61 -12.32
CA GLN A 3 -13.78 -12.92 -12.43
C GLN A 3 -13.28 -12.62 -11.00
N GLN A 4 -12.13 -13.17 -10.61
CA GLN A 4 -11.46 -12.75 -9.38
C GLN A 4 -10.76 -11.41 -9.64
N SER A 5 -11.42 -10.31 -9.30
CA SER A 5 -10.81 -8.99 -9.30
C SER A 5 -10.10 -8.77 -7.95
N PHE A 6 -8.78 -8.59 -8.00
CA PHE A 6 -8.00 -8.15 -6.83
C PHE A 6 -8.06 -6.63 -6.77
N ILE A 7 -9.04 -6.11 -6.03
CA ILE A 7 -9.24 -4.66 -5.85
C ILE A 7 -9.00 -4.22 -4.41
N ASP A 8 -8.95 -5.15 -3.47
CA ASP A 8 -8.73 -4.89 -2.05
C ASP A 8 -7.26 -5.17 -1.67
N PHE A 9 -6.56 -4.15 -1.18
CA PHE A 9 -5.13 -4.23 -0.82
C PHE A 9 -4.86 -3.57 0.52
N ILE A 10 -3.87 -4.10 1.24
CA ILE A 10 -3.25 -3.44 2.40
C ILE A 10 -1.87 -2.96 1.95
N ILE A 11 -1.73 -1.66 1.75
CA ILE A 11 -0.46 -1.04 1.33
C ILE A 11 0.27 -0.53 2.56
N VAL A 12 1.48 -1.04 2.79
CA VAL A 12 2.34 -0.62 3.90
C VAL A 12 3.60 0.06 3.39
N SER A 13 4.13 1.01 4.16
CA SER A 13 5.44 1.59 3.88
C SER A 13 6.56 0.57 4.15
N ASP A 14 7.69 0.73 3.46
CA ASP A 14 8.82 -0.22 3.54
C ASP A 14 9.31 -0.46 4.97
N ASN A 15 9.31 0.57 5.81
CA ASN A 15 9.67 0.45 7.24
C ASN A 15 8.68 -0.39 8.07
N LEU A 16 7.44 -0.55 7.61
CA LEU A 16 6.42 -1.38 8.25
C LEU A 16 6.28 -2.76 7.62
N ARG A 17 6.95 -3.01 6.48
CA ARG A 17 6.87 -4.30 5.79
C ARG A 17 7.25 -5.47 6.70
N ARG A 18 8.25 -5.30 7.56
CA ARG A 18 8.70 -6.33 8.52
C ARG A 18 7.73 -6.52 9.70
N ALA A 19 6.86 -5.56 9.97
CA ALA A 19 5.85 -5.64 11.02
C ALA A 19 4.60 -6.40 10.55
N VAL A 20 4.42 -6.60 9.23
CA VAL A 20 3.32 -7.40 8.69
C VAL A 20 3.59 -8.87 8.98
N MET A 21 2.87 -9.44 9.94
CA MET A 21 2.99 -10.85 10.32
C MET A 21 2.19 -11.75 9.38
N ASP A 22 1.00 -11.30 9.01
CA ASP A 22 0.06 -12.11 8.25
C ASP A 22 -0.94 -11.24 7.49
N VAL A 23 -1.41 -11.73 6.34
CA VAL A 23 -2.47 -11.13 5.52
C VAL A 23 -3.39 -12.24 5.03
N ARG A 24 -4.68 -12.15 5.38
CA ARG A 24 -5.68 -13.16 5.02
C ARG A 24 -6.90 -12.51 4.39
N VAL A 25 -7.51 -13.25 3.47
CA VAL A 25 -8.84 -12.93 2.93
C VAL A 25 -9.88 -13.76 3.68
N LYS A 26 -10.84 -13.09 4.33
CA LYS A 26 -11.99 -13.71 4.98
C LYS A 26 -13.19 -13.67 4.02
N ARG A 27 -13.48 -14.83 3.40
CA ARG A 27 -14.69 -15.02 2.58
C ARG A 27 -15.90 -15.22 3.49
N GLY A 28 -17.03 -14.58 3.18
CA GLY A 28 -18.27 -14.70 3.96
C GLY A 28 -18.31 -13.90 5.25
N ALA A 29 -17.51 -12.83 5.38
CA ALA A 29 -17.70 -11.87 6.45
C ALA A 29 -19.09 -11.20 6.29
N GLU A 30 -19.90 -11.18 7.35
CA GLU A 30 -21.25 -10.59 7.37
C GLU A 30 -21.18 -9.06 7.32
N LEU A 31 -20.71 -8.52 6.20
CA LEU A 31 -20.53 -7.08 5.98
C LEU A 31 -21.49 -6.52 4.93
N SER A 32 -22.46 -7.32 4.46
CA SER A 32 -23.45 -6.94 3.43
C SER A 32 -22.83 -6.26 2.20
N THR A 33 -21.63 -6.70 1.79
CA THR A 33 -20.89 -6.24 0.62
C THR A 33 -20.54 -7.45 -0.26
N ASP A 34 -20.39 -7.19 -1.55
CA ASP A 34 -19.88 -8.11 -2.56
C ASP A 34 -18.35 -8.31 -2.51
N HIS A 35 -17.64 -7.55 -1.66
CA HIS A 35 -16.19 -7.68 -1.47
C HIS A 35 -15.83 -8.67 -0.35
N HIS A 36 -14.67 -9.32 -0.48
CA HIS A 36 -14.11 -10.11 0.61
C HIS A 36 -13.31 -9.24 1.56
N LEU A 37 -13.34 -9.56 2.86
CA LEU A 37 -12.60 -8.80 3.85
C LEU A 37 -11.12 -9.20 3.84
N VAL A 38 -10.22 -8.24 3.59
CA VAL A 38 -8.78 -8.44 3.73
C VAL A 38 -8.34 -7.97 5.12
N VAL A 39 -7.68 -8.84 5.89
CA VAL A 39 -7.24 -8.58 7.27
C VAL A 39 -5.75 -8.84 7.38
N SER A 40 -5.03 -7.96 8.08
CA SER A 40 -3.63 -8.17 8.41
C SER A 40 -3.37 -8.08 9.92
N ILE A 41 -2.39 -8.85 10.40
CA ILE A 41 -1.86 -8.73 11.76
C ILE A 41 -0.53 -7.98 11.69
N LEU A 42 -0.42 -6.89 12.45
CA LEU A 42 0.79 -6.09 12.56
C LEU A 42 1.42 -6.26 13.94
N GLU A 43 2.68 -6.67 13.99
CA GLU A 43 3.49 -6.65 15.20
C GLU A 43 4.24 -5.30 15.30
N LEU A 44 3.61 -4.35 15.98
CA LEU A 44 4.17 -3.02 16.20
C LEU A 44 4.93 -2.99 17.53
N SER A 45 6.25 -2.91 17.49
CA SER A 45 7.04 -2.63 18.70
C SER A 45 7.00 -1.12 18.97
N ALA A 46 6.66 -0.71 20.19
CA ALA A 46 6.75 0.69 20.63
C ALA A 46 8.20 1.23 20.71
N LYS A 47 9.21 0.39 20.41
CA LYS A 47 10.64 0.72 20.54
C LYS A 47 11.23 1.45 19.33
N ASP A 48 10.48 1.64 18.25
CA ASP A 48 10.91 2.51 17.16
C ASP A 48 9.95 3.72 17.09
N PRO A 49 10.19 4.77 17.89
CA PRO A 49 9.47 6.02 17.73
C PRO A 49 9.96 6.62 16.42
N ALA A 50 9.31 6.23 15.33
CA ALA A 50 9.50 6.78 14.00
C ALA A 50 10.97 7.08 13.72
N ARG A 51 11.82 6.06 13.45
CA ARG A 51 13.11 6.24 12.77
C ARG A 51 12.94 7.37 11.79
N ARG A 52 13.41 8.59 12.14
CA ARG A 52 12.96 9.84 11.52
C ARG A 52 12.93 9.63 10.03
N ILE A 53 11.74 9.34 9.49
CA ILE A 53 11.62 9.05 8.08
C ILE A 53 11.85 10.44 7.52
N LYS A 54 13.05 10.68 6.97
CA LYS A 54 13.29 11.91 6.22
C LYS A 54 12.08 12.02 5.31
N PRO A 55 11.26 13.08 5.42
CA PRO A 55 10.04 13.17 4.64
C PRO A 55 10.44 12.90 3.20
N LYS A 56 9.89 11.83 2.61
CA LYS A 56 10.14 11.54 1.20
C LYS A 56 9.77 12.82 0.48
N LYS A 57 10.69 13.39 -0.30
CA LYS A 57 10.40 14.59 -1.09
C LYS A 57 9.29 14.21 -2.06
N THR A 58 8.05 14.58 -1.74
CA THR A 58 6.91 14.36 -2.59
C THR A 58 6.93 15.44 -3.66
N PHE A 59 7.14 15.03 -4.90
CA PHE A 59 7.06 15.92 -6.05
C PHE A 59 5.67 15.80 -6.65
N ARG A 60 4.92 16.90 -6.68
CA ARG A 60 3.70 16.99 -7.48
C ARG A 60 4.11 17.40 -8.88
N ILE A 61 3.99 16.48 -9.82
CA ILE A 61 4.17 16.74 -11.25
C ILE A 61 2.84 16.56 -11.95
N ARG A 62 2.56 17.41 -12.94
CA ARG A 62 1.46 17.21 -13.88
C ARG A 62 1.79 15.97 -14.72
N TRP A 63 0.83 15.08 -14.92
CA TRP A 63 1.08 13.81 -15.62
C TRP A 63 1.54 14.05 -17.07
N GLU A 64 1.09 15.15 -17.68
CA GLU A 64 1.51 15.61 -19.01
C GLU A 64 3.01 15.90 -19.08
N ALA A 65 3.63 16.27 -17.95
CA ALA A 65 5.07 16.52 -17.90
C ALA A 65 5.89 15.22 -18.02
N LEU A 66 5.32 14.06 -17.68
CA LEU A 66 6.00 12.76 -17.86
C LEU A 66 6.09 12.33 -19.33
N ALA A 67 5.34 12.97 -20.23
CA ALA A 67 5.48 12.74 -21.67
C ALA A 67 6.81 13.28 -22.22
N ASN A 68 7.46 14.20 -21.51
CA ASN A 68 8.80 14.66 -21.85
C ASN A 68 9.83 13.64 -21.36
N GLU A 69 10.70 13.19 -22.26
CA GLU A 69 11.74 12.20 -22.01
C GLU A 69 12.71 12.59 -20.87
N GLU A 70 13.06 13.87 -20.77
CA GLU A 70 13.94 14.37 -19.69
C GLU A 70 13.25 14.30 -18.33
N THR A 71 11.95 14.60 -18.29
CA THR A 71 11.17 14.53 -17.04
C THR A 71 10.86 13.08 -16.68
N SER A 72 10.61 12.22 -17.66
CA SER A 72 10.44 10.77 -17.47
C SER A 72 11.69 10.15 -16.85
N GLN A 73 12.87 10.39 -17.43
CA GLN A 73 14.14 9.86 -16.92
C GLN A 73 14.47 10.36 -15.51
N LYS A 74 14.04 11.58 -15.15
CA LYS A 74 14.32 12.18 -13.83
C LYS A 74 13.45 11.62 -12.71
N PHE A 75 12.28 11.05 -13.03
CA PHE A 75 11.29 10.60 -12.06
C PHE A 75 10.88 9.12 -12.22
N ALA A 76 11.51 8.38 -13.14
CA ALA A 76 11.46 6.91 -13.24
C ALA A 76 12.30 6.23 -12.16
#